data_AF-A0A973GFA0-F1
#
_entry.id   AF-A0A973GFA0-F1
#
_cell.length_a   1.000
_cell.length_b   1.000
_cell.length_c   1.000
_cell.angle_alpha   90.00
_cell.angle_beta   90.00
_cell.angle_gamma   90.00
#
_symmetry.space_group_name_H-M   'P 1'
#
loop_
_entity.id
_entity.type
_entity.pdbx_description
1 polymer ?
#
loop_
_entity_poly.entity_id
_entity_poly.type
_entity_poly.pdbx_seq_one_letter_code
_entity_poly.pdbx_strand_id
1 'polypeptide(L)'
;MEKKGCNKLHPQSMCPAFGGLRVLMRIDGAQVCMAADQGCLYGLTFVSHFYAARRSIVSPELMNVQISGGSMIDDLRRTIESIASDPSVRFIPVVSTCVAETAGIAEELLPKKVGNAEVLLVRLPAFQIRTHPEAKDVAVSSLIKRFGAFNEPRKEKSVVVLGEIFPVDAMMIGGILQKIGVESVVTLPGADLDDYAQAGRAAVCAVLHPFYERTASLFQSAGMKIVKGNPIGANATGQWIERIGEALDLDMVKVKQVADEERQKAKEVLAGFSSRLHGSVIVAGYEGNELPLVRLLLEAGLDVPYASTSIAPTALGEEDHRLLTMLGTEIRYRKFLEEDQEAVLKYRPDLVIGTTSLDSFAKELGIPAIYYTNNISARPIFFASGAASVLGMIAGLIEKKEIYS
;
A
#
# COMPACT_ATOMS: atom_id res chain seq x y z
N MET A 1 33.37 -14.73 25.51
CA MET A 1 32.22 -13.81 25.41
C MET A 1 31.65 -13.97 24.02
N GLU A 2 30.57 -14.74 23.86
CA GLU A 2 29.74 -14.60 22.66
C GLU A 2 29.32 -13.13 22.59
N LYS A 3 29.64 -12.46 21.49
CA LYS A 3 29.02 -11.16 21.19
C LYS A 3 27.53 -11.45 21.08
N LYS A 4 26.76 -11.14 22.12
CA LYS A 4 25.32 -10.92 21.99
C LYS A 4 25.16 -9.68 21.11
N GLY A 5 25.29 -9.88 19.80
CA GLY A 5 24.97 -8.88 18.81
C GLY A 5 23.54 -8.46 19.06
N CYS A 6 23.32 -7.16 19.21
CA CYS A 6 21.97 -6.64 19.11
C CYS A 6 21.59 -6.77 17.63
N ASN A 7 21.12 -7.95 17.22
CA ASN A 7 20.81 -8.31 15.82
C ASN A 7 19.52 -7.61 15.31
N LYS A 8 19.15 -6.47 15.91
CA LYS A 8 17.87 -5.76 15.68
C LYS A 8 18.09 -4.26 15.51
N LEU A 9 19.18 -3.86 14.85
CA LEU A 9 19.60 -2.46 14.75
C LEU A 9 19.38 -1.83 13.37
N HIS A 10 19.05 -2.59 12.34
CA HIS A 10 18.88 -2.05 10.99
C HIS A 10 17.45 -1.53 10.76
N PRO A 11 17.26 -0.36 10.12
CA PRO A 11 15.94 0.07 9.69
C PRO A 11 15.37 -0.88 8.63
N GLN A 12 14.18 -1.41 8.91
CA GLN A 12 13.59 -2.57 8.22
C GLN A 12 12.60 -2.21 7.11
N SER A 13 12.42 -0.92 6.87
CA SER A 13 11.58 -0.39 5.81
C SER A 13 12.11 0.96 5.35
N MET A 14 11.64 1.44 4.21
CA MET A 14 11.90 2.80 3.76
C MET A 14 11.37 3.81 4.80
N CYS A 15 11.88 5.05 4.73
CA CYS A 15 11.34 6.13 5.55
C CYS A 15 9.81 6.19 5.40
N PRO A 16 9.03 6.13 6.49
CA PRO A 16 7.57 6.12 6.44
C PRO A 16 6.98 7.25 5.60
N ALA A 17 7.56 8.46 5.68
CA ALA A 17 7.10 9.61 4.91
C ALA A 17 7.02 9.36 3.40
N PHE A 18 7.86 8.47 2.85
CA PHE A 18 7.77 8.06 1.45
C PHE A 18 6.40 7.48 1.09
N GLY A 19 5.80 6.68 1.97
CA GLY A 19 4.48 6.11 1.75
C GLY A 19 3.40 7.16 1.58
N GLY A 20 3.38 8.16 2.47
CA GLY A 20 2.46 9.29 2.34
C GLY A 20 2.75 10.14 1.09
N LEU A 21 4.02 10.34 0.73
CA LEU A 21 4.38 11.03 -0.52
C LEU A 21 3.86 10.29 -1.77
N ARG A 22 3.89 8.95 -1.80
CA ARG A 22 3.28 8.17 -2.91
C ARG A 22 1.77 8.39 -3.07
N VAL A 23 1.09 8.74 -1.97
CA VAL A 23 -0.33 9.11 -1.98
C VAL A 23 -0.49 10.55 -2.44
N LEU A 24 0.27 11.49 -1.87
CA LEU A 24 0.07 12.92 -2.09
C LEU A 24 0.53 13.37 -3.48
N MET A 25 1.64 12.82 -3.98
CA MET A 25 2.25 13.23 -5.25
C MET A 25 1.55 12.68 -6.50
N ARG A 26 0.58 11.77 -6.34
CA ARG A 26 -0.24 11.28 -7.45
C ARG A 26 -1.40 12.21 -7.78
N ILE A 27 -1.75 13.11 -6.85
CA ILE A 27 -2.90 14.00 -6.98
C ILE A 27 -2.57 15.07 -8.03
N ASP A 28 -3.44 15.21 -9.02
CA ASP A 28 -3.27 16.17 -10.10
C ASP A 28 -3.38 17.61 -9.55
N GLY A 29 -2.45 18.47 -9.98
CA GLY A 29 -2.33 19.83 -9.45
C GLY A 29 -1.74 19.91 -8.03
N ALA A 30 -1.23 18.81 -7.46
CA ALA A 30 -0.53 18.84 -6.18
C ALA A 30 0.94 19.28 -6.30
N GLN A 31 1.38 20.14 -5.39
CA GLN A 31 2.77 20.54 -5.22
C GLN A 31 3.16 20.39 -3.74
N VAL A 32 3.94 19.35 -3.42
CA VAL A 32 4.33 19.05 -2.03
C VAL A 32 5.22 20.16 -1.48
N CYS A 33 4.82 20.67 -0.31
CA CYS A 33 5.65 21.52 0.54
C CYS A 33 6.14 20.68 1.73
N MET A 34 7.39 20.27 1.75
CA MET A 34 7.90 19.37 2.79
C MET A 34 8.63 20.14 3.88
N ALA A 35 8.17 20.08 5.11
CA ALA A 35 8.87 20.59 6.27
C ALA A 35 9.85 19.50 6.78
N ALA A 36 11.08 19.58 6.31
CA ALA A 36 12.12 18.57 6.56
C ALA A 36 13.52 19.19 6.60
N ASP A 37 14.42 18.54 7.34
CA ASP A 37 15.84 18.83 7.27
C ASP A 37 16.44 18.38 5.93
N GLN A 38 17.68 18.78 5.65
CA GLN A 38 18.35 18.47 4.38
C GLN A 38 18.52 16.96 4.13
N GLY A 39 18.70 16.15 5.19
CA GLY A 39 18.84 14.71 5.07
C GLY A 39 17.54 14.04 4.59
N CYS A 40 16.42 14.33 5.27
CA CYS A 40 15.11 13.85 4.84
C CYS A 40 14.74 14.41 3.46
N LEU A 41 15.04 15.69 3.19
CA LEU A 41 14.76 16.31 1.89
C LEU A 41 15.44 15.58 0.74
N TYR A 42 16.75 15.34 0.87
CA TYR A 42 17.49 14.61 -0.15
C TYR A 42 16.95 13.19 -0.36
N GLY A 43 16.85 12.41 0.72
CA GLY A 43 16.43 11.00 0.63
C GLY A 43 15.01 10.83 0.11
N LEU A 44 14.06 11.62 0.60
CA LEU A 44 12.65 11.55 0.19
C LEU A 44 12.43 12.09 -1.22
N THR A 45 13.19 13.10 -1.64
CA THR A 45 13.15 13.59 -3.03
C THR A 45 13.63 12.50 -3.98
N PHE A 46 14.78 11.87 -3.69
CA PHE A 46 15.33 10.80 -4.53
C PHE A 46 14.36 9.63 -4.68
N VAL A 47 13.91 9.05 -3.58
CA VAL A 47 13.03 7.86 -3.62
C VAL A 47 11.66 8.18 -4.22
N SER A 48 11.13 9.39 -4.00
CA SER A 48 9.85 9.80 -4.60
C SER A 48 9.94 9.91 -6.12
N HIS A 49 11.01 10.48 -6.68
CA HIS A 49 11.21 10.54 -8.14
C HIS A 49 11.42 9.17 -8.76
N PHE A 50 12.04 8.25 -8.03
CA PHE A 50 12.22 6.88 -8.53
C PHE A 50 10.89 6.14 -8.70
N TYR A 51 9.90 6.37 -7.82
CA TYR A 51 8.68 5.56 -7.77
C TYR A 51 7.37 6.23 -8.16
N ALA A 52 7.24 7.56 -8.03
CA ALA A 52 5.91 8.19 -8.09
C ALA A 52 5.89 9.65 -8.53
N ALA A 53 6.93 10.44 -8.27
CA ALA A 53 6.88 11.89 -8.39
C ALA A 53 6.96 12.35 -9.85
N ARG A 54 5.98 13.15 -10.27
CA ARG A 54 5.99 13.90 -11.55
C ARG A 54 6.57 15.31 -11.39
N ARG A 55 6.62 15.82 -10.16
CA ARG A 55 7.09 17.17 -9.80
C ARG A 55 8.06 17.07 -8.63
N SER A 56 9.00 18.01 -8.57
CA SER A 56 9.95 18.10 -7.46
C SER A 56 9.26 18.48 -6.16
N ILE A 57 9.83 18.04 -5.04
CA ILE A 57 9.38 18.47 -3.71
C ILE A 57 9.97 19.84 -3.41
N VAL A 58 9.15 20.77 -2.91
CA VAL A 58 9.61 22.10 -2.48
C VAL A 58 9.68 22.09 -0.95
N SER A 59 10.72 22.68 -0.37
CA SER A 59 10.94 22.71 1.07
C SER A 59 11.44 24.10 1.49
N PRO A 60 10.96 24.67 2.61
CA PRO A 60 11.71 25.73 3.26
C PRO A 60 13.06 25.18 3.74
N GLU A 61 14.01 26.07 3.99
CA GLU A 61 15.24 25.70 4.69
C GLU A 61 14.91 25.44 6.17
N LEU A 62 15.14 24.21 6.63
CA LEU A 62 14.92 23.83 8.02
C LEU A 62 16.24 23.36 8.64
N MET A 63 17.01 24.32 9.15
CA MET A 63 18.29 24.10 9.84
C MET A 63 18.19 24.57 11.30
N ASN A 64 19.26 24.36 12.08
CA ASN A 64 19.30 24.73 13.50
C ASN A 64 18.89 26.19 13.75
N VAL A 65 19.26 27.11 12.86
CA VAL A 65 18.93 28.54 12.99
C VAL A 65 17.42 28.77 12.94
N GLN A 66 16.72 28.16 12.00
CA GLN A 66 15.27 28.30 11.86
C GLN A 66 14.51 27.59 12.99
N ILE A 67 15.01 26.43 13.44
CA ILE A 67 14.40 25.66 14.53
C ILE A 67 14.55 26.39 15.86
N SER A 68 15.76 26.86 16.20
CA SER A 68 16.03 27.56 17.46
C SER A 68 15.58 29.02 17.45
N GLY A 69 15.58 29.66 16.26
CA GLY A 69 15.18 31.05 16.07
C GLY A 69 13.67 31.25 15.89
N GLY A 70 12.90 30.17 15.76
CA GLY A 70 11.43 30.22 15.70
C GLY A 70 10.83 30.68 14.36
N SER A 71 11.64 30.89 13.32
CA SER A 71 11.16 31.35 12.00
C SER A 71 10.51 30.26 11.15
N MET A 72 10.58 29.00 11.57
CA MET A 72 10.11 27.83 10.80
C MET A 72 8.70 28.01 10.21
N ILE A 73 7.75 28.54 10.99
CA ILE A 73 6.37 28.73 10.51
C ILE A 73 6.30 29.83 9.45
N ASP A 74 7.00 30.93 9.63
CA ASP A 74 7.04 32.03 8.65
C ASP A 74 7.73 31.58 7.35
N ASP A 75 8.81 30.79 7.45
CA ASP A 75 9.52 30.22 6.32
C ASP A 75 8.62 29.25 5.53
N LEU A 76 7.87 28.43 6.25
CA LEU A 76 6.90 27.51 5.66
C LEU A 76 5.76 28.27 4.96
N ARG A 77 5.21 29.32 5.59
CA ARG A 77 4.17 30.17 4.98
C ARG A 77 4.66 30.84 3.71
N ARG A 78 5.86 31.43 3.73
CA ARG A 78 6.48 32.03 2.53
C ARG A 78 6.68 31.01 1.42
N THR A 79 7.07 29.78 1.77
CA THR A 79 7.22 28.69 0.79
C THR A 79 5.88 28.29 0.20
N ILE A 80 4.82 28.18 1.00
CA ILE A 80 3.45 27.91 0.54
C ILE A 80 2.97 29.01 -0.41
N GLU A 81 3.18 30.28 -0.07
CA GLU A 81 2.84 31.42 -0.93
C GLU A 81 3.62 31.39 -2.25
N SER A 82 4.91 31.05 -2.21
CA SER A 82 5.73 30.88 -3.41
C SER A 82 5.22 29.75 -4.31
N ILE A 83 4.82 28.61 -3.74
CA ILE A 83 4.23 27.50 -4.49
C ILE A 83 2.91 27.93 -5.13
N ALA A 84 2.06 28.63 -4.37
CA ALA A 84 0.76 29.09 -4.83
C ALA A 84 0.81 30.18 -5.91
N SER A 85 1.99 30.75 -6.19
CA SER A 85 2.20 31.69 -7.30
C SER A 85 2.05 31.04 -8.67
N ASP A 86 2.23 29.71 -8.78
CA ASP A 86 1.89 28.95 -9.98
C ASP A 86 0.36 28.70 -10.01
N PRO A 87 -0.37 29.31 -10.97
CA PRO A 87 -1.83 29.19 -11.03
C PRO A 87 -2.33 27.78 -11.35
N SER A 88 -1.45 26.88 -11.82
CA SER A 88 -1.78 25.47 -12.08
C SER A 88 -1.85 24.62 -10.82
N VAL A 89 -1.30 25.10 -9.69
CA VAL A 89 -1.33 24.38 -8.41
C VAL A 89 -2.72 24.51 -7.79
N ARG A 90 -3.32 23.36 -7.49
CA ARG A 90 -4.66 23.22 -6.90
C ARG A 90 -4.62 22.65 -5.48
N PHE A 91 -3.51 22.03 -5.10
CA PHE A 91 -3.33 21.43 -3.80
C PHE A 91 -1.89 21.54 -3.32
N ILE A 92 -1.70 21.98 -2.07
CA ILE A 92 -0.40 22.05 -1.40
C ILE A 92 -0.48 21.18 -0.15
N PRO A 93 -0.12 19.88 -0.25
CA PRO A 93 0.09 19.08 0.92
C PRO A 93 1.38 19.51 1.61
N VAL A 94 1.23 20.01 2.83
CA VAL A 94 2.35 20.33 3.73
C VAL A 94 2.74 19.05 4.45
N VAL A 95 3.87 18.46 4.10
CA VAL A 95 4.34 17.19 4.68
C VAL A 95 5.33 17.49 5.78
N SER A 96 4.97 17.21 7.04
CA SER A 96 5.90 17.34 8.16
C SER A 96 6.60 16.03 8.48
N THR A 97 7.91 16.12 8.72
CA THR A 97 8.77 14.99 9.08
C THR A 97 9.25 15.11 10.53
N CYS A 98 10.14 14.22 10.98
CA CYS A 98 10.55 14.11 12.39
C CYS A 98 10.97 15.44 13.01
N VAL A 99 11.83 16.20 12.33
CA VAL A 99 12.40 17.44 12.85
C VAL A 99 11.33 18.53 12.99
N ALA A 100 10.47 18.70 11.97
CA ALA A 100 9.39 19.68 12.00
C ALA A 100 8.34 19.38 13.08
N GLU A 101 8.06 18.10 13.32
CA GLU A 101 7.14 17.67 14.38
C GLU A 101 7.74 17.92 15.77
N THR A 102 9.02 17.61 15.99
CA THR A 102 9.70 17.91 17.26
C THR A 102 9.83 19.42 17.50
N ALA A 103 9.99 20.21 16.43
CA ALA A 103 10.02 21.67 16.51
C ALA A 103 8.64 22.31 16.77
N GLY A 104 7.56 21.52 16.79
CA GLY A 104 6.23 22.00 17.19
C GLY A 104 5.47 22.73 16.08
N ILE A 105 5.43 22.17 14.86
CA ILE A 105 4.60 22.73 13.78
C ILE A 105 3.12 22.84 14.18
N ALA A 106 2.60 24.06 14.18
CA ALA A 106 1.22 24.41 14.54
C ALA A 106 0.36 24.55 13.28
N GLU A 107 -0.65 23.69 13.15
CA GLU A 107 -1.50 23.60 11.95
C GLU A 107 -2.37 24.85 11.78
N GLU A 108 -2.83 25.41 12.89
CA GLU A 108 -3.67 26.61 12.96
C GLU A 108 -3.00 27.88 12.42
N LEU A 109 -1.67 27.88 12.31
CA LEU A 109 -0.89 29.00 11.75
C LEU A 109 -0.69 28.88 10.24
N LEU A 110 -0.99 27.71 9.66
CA LEU A 110 -0.95 27.49 8.22
C LEU A 110 -2.27 27.96 7.58
N PRO A 111 -2.21 28.62 6.41
CA PRO A 111 -3.41 28.96 5.69
C PRO A 111 -4.14 27.68 5.29
N LYS A 112 -5.48 27.68 5.30
CA LYS A 112 -6.28 26.56 4.76
C LYS A 112 -6.36 26.57 3.23
N LYS A 113 -6.15 27.74 2.63
CA LYS A 113 -6.19 27.98 1.18
C LYS A 113 -5.33 29.18 0.83
N VAL A 114 -4.59 29.11 -0.28
CA VAL A 114 -3.79 30.22 -0.82
C VAL A 114 -3.93 30.22 -2.34
N GLY A 115 -4.32 31.36 -2.92
CA GLY A 115 -4.63 31.45 -4.35
C GLY A 115 -5.67 30.42 -4.77
N ASN A 116 -5.33 29.58 -5.74
CA ASN A 116 -6.18 28.49 -6.25
C ASN A 116 -6.05 27.18 -5.47
N ALA A 117 -5.12 27.11 -4.50
CA ALA A 117 -4.71 25.85 -3.88
C ALA A 117 -5.29 25.66 -2.47
N GLU A 118 -5.87 24.49 -2.23
CA GLU A 118 -6.16 24.00 -0.88
C GLU A 118 -4.85 23.61 -0.19
N VAL A 119 -4.73 23.86 1.12
CA VAL A 119 -3.53 23.56 1.89
C VAL A 119 -3.90 22.60 3.02
N LEU A 120 -3.13 21.52 3.16
CA LEU A 120 -3.39 20.48 4.17
C LEU A 120 -2.08 20.00 4.80
N LEU A 121 -1.98 20.07 6.12
CA LEU A 121 -0.88 19.46 6.87
C LEU A 121 -1.07 17.93 6.94
N VAL A 122 -0.05 17.19 6.54
CA VAL A 122 0.02 15.72 6.63
C VAL A 122 1.25 15.34 7.43
N ARG A 123 1.01 14.86 8.66
CA ARG A 123 2.06 14.56 9.63
C ARG A 123 2.63 13.16 9.41
N LEU A 124 3.90 13.08 8.99
CA LEU A 124 4.58 11.82 8.68
C LEU A 124 5.91 11.61 9.44
N PRO A 125 5.99 11.83 10.77
CA PRO A 125 7.22 11.58 11.53
C PRO A 125 7.50 10.07 11.66
N ALA A 126 8.72 9.66 11.32
CA ALA A 126 9.16 8.26 11.39
C ALA A 126 9.25 7.70 12.82
N PHE A 127 9.27 8.55 13.85
CA PHE A 127 9.24 8.07 15.23
C PHE A 127 7.81 7.70 15.72
N GLN A 128 6.76 8.13 15.01
CA GLN A 128 5.36 7.76 15.33
C GLN A 128 4.80 6.72 14.36
N ILE A 129 5.20 6.79 13.10
CA ILE A 129 4.76 5.88 12.05
C ILE A 129 5.91 4.91 11.78
N ARG A 130 5.67 3.60 11.82
CA ARG A 130 6.76 2.64 11.74
C ARG A 130 7.13 2.22 10.33
N THR A 131 6.19 2.34 9.39
CA THR A 131 6.39 1.83 8.02
C THR A 131 5.75 2.74 6.97
N HIS A 132 6.23 2.65 5.73
CA HIS A 132 5.63 3.40 4.62
C HIS A 132 4.19 2.95 4.29
N PRO A 133 3.75 1.68 4.41
CA PRO A 133 2.33 1.36 4.24
C PRO A 133 1.43 2.07 5.26
N GLU A 134 1.82 2.13 6.53
CA GLU A 134 1.06 2.86 7.56
C GLU A 134 1.00 4.37 7.28
N ALA A 135 2.05 4.95 6.70
CA ALA A 135 2.05 6.33 6.28
C ALA A 135 1.09 6.61 5.10
N LYS A 136 0.87 5.63 4.22
CA LYS A 136 -0.16 5.73 3.16
C LYS A 136 -1.54 5.88 3.81
N ASP A 137 -1.84 5.07 4.82
CA ASP A 137 -3.10 5.16 5.57
C ASP A 137 -3.26 6.49 6.32
N VAL A 138 -2.18 7.03 6.91
CA VAL A 138 -2.20 8.39 7.50
C VAL A 138 -2.53 9.44 6.43
N ALA A 139 -1.88 9.40 5.26
CA ALA A 139 -2.11 10.36 4.20
C ALA A 139 -3.55 10.28 3.64
N VAL A 140 -4.05 9.08 3.34
CA VAL A 140 -5.43 8.90 2.87
C VAL A 140 -6.44 9.33 3.93
N SER A 141 -6.23 8.97 5.20
CA SER A 141 -7.11 9.39 6.29
C SER A 141 -7.17 10.91 6.42
N SER A 142 -6.03 11.61 6.31
CA SER A 142 -5.99 13.08 6.33
C SER A 142 -6.74 13.71 5.16
N LEU A 143 -6.57 13.16 3.94
CA LEU A 143 -7.27 13.63 2.76
C LEU A 143 -8.79 13.42 2.88
N ILE A 144 -9.22 12.25 3.36
CA ILE A 144 -10.63 11.94 3.54
C ILE A 144 -11.27 12.80 4.62
N LYS A 145 -10.58 13.07 5.73
CA LYS A 145 -11.08 14.01 6.76
C LYS A 145 -11.28 15.42 6.20
N ARG A 146 -10.41 15.83 5.27
CA ARG A 146 -10.42 17.18 4.71
C ARG A 146 -11.45 17.34 3.59
N PHE A 147 -11.51 16.37 2.67
CA PHE A 147 -12.23 16.50 1.40
C PHE A 147 -13.44 15.57 1.29
N GLY A 148 -13.58 14.58 2.17
CA GLY A 148 -14.70 13.64 2.16
C GLY A 148 -16.05 14.32 2.41
N ALA A 149 -16.98 14.15 1.48
CA ALA A 149 -18.32 14.76 1.55
C ALA A 149 -19.29 13.93 2.41
N PHE A 150 -18.91 13.65 3.66
CA PHE A 150 -19.68 12.80 4.59
C PHE A 150 -21.07 13.34 4.96
N ASN A 151 -21.27 14.65 4.81
CA ASN A 151 -22.53 15.33 5.12
C ASN A 151 -23.49 15.37 3.93
N GLU A 152 -23.07 14.91 2.75
CA GLU A 152 -23.91 14.83 1.57
C GLU A 152 -24.69 13.49 1.52
N PRO A 153 -25.80 13.43 0.75
CA PRO A 153 -26.52 12.18 0.56
C PRO A 153 -25.63 11.05 0.03
N ARG A 154 -25.72 9.90 0.70
CA ARG A 154 -25.03 8.66 0.33
C ARG A 154 -25.53 8.14 -1.01
N LYS A 155 -24.63 7.53 -1.77
CA LYS A 155 -24.94 6.79 -3.00
C LYS A 155 -25.11 5.31 -2.64
N GLU A 156 -26.33 4.83 -2.52
CA GLU A 156 -26.63 3.51 -1.91
C GLU A 156 -25.94 2.32 -2.59
N LYS A 157 -25.80 2.31 -3.92
CA LYS A 157 -25.13 1.22 -4.66
C LYS A 157 -23.72 1.61 -5.10
N SER A 158 -22.92 2.13 -4.18
CA SER A 158 -21.57 2.58 -4.49
C SER A 158 -20.51 2.00 -3.55
N VAL A 159 -19.34 1.78 -4.12
CA VAL A 159 -18.18 1.20 -3.44
C VAL A 159 -17.01 2.16 -3.54
N VAL A 160 -16.38 2.47 -2.42
CA VAL A 160 -14.99 2.94 -2.43
C VAL A 160 -14.07 1.74 -2.27
N VAL A 161 -13.14 1.57 -3.20
CA VAL A 161 -12.09 0.56 -3.15
C VAL A 161 -10.86 1.22 -2.54
N LEU A 162 -10.45 0.74 -1.37
CA LEU A 162 -9.36 1.31 -0.59
C LEU A 162 -8.11 0.42 -0.69
N GLY A 163 -7.16 0.89 -1.47
CA GLY A 163 -5.86 0.27 -1.67
C GLY A 163 -5.23 0.71 -3.00
N GLU A 164 -3.90 0.73 -3.06
CA GLU A 164 -3.19 1.01 -4.31
C GLU A 164 -3.45 -0.09 -5.34
N ILE A 165 -3.93 0.33 -6.50
CA ILE A 165 -4.20 -0.52 -7.65
C ILE A 165 -3.69 0.15 -8.92
N PHE A 166 -3.50 -0.62 -9.99
CA PHE A 166 -3.17 -0.07 -11.31
C PHE A 166 -4.42 0.41 -12.04
N PRO A 167 -4.30 1.33 -13.02
CA PRO A 167 -5.45 1.75 -13.83
C PRO A 167 -6.22 0.58 -14.47
N VAL A 168 -5.50 -0.47 -14.90
CA VAL A 168 -6.13 -1.69 -15.46
C VAL A 168 -6.93 -2.46 -14.41
N ASP A 169 -6.47 -2.50 -13.15
CA ASP A 169 -7.19 -3.13 -12.05
C ASP A 169 -8.46 -2.34 -11.74
N ALA A 170 -8.40 -1.00 -11.73
CA ALA A 170 -9.57 -0.15 -11.51
C ALA A 170 -10.67 -0.42 -12.55
N MET A 171 -10.30 -0.53 -13.83
CA MET A 171 -11.23 -0.88 -14.90
C MET A 171 -11.84 -2.27 -14.71
N MET A 172 -11.02 -3.26 -14.32
CA MET A 172 -11.49 -4.63 -14.10
C MET A 172 -12.42 -4.74 -12.90
N ILE A 173 -12.05 -4.14 -11.77
CA ILE A 173 -12.89 -4.05 -10.57
C ILE A 173 -14.21 -3.37 -10.91
N GLY A 174 -14.18 -2.21 -11.56
CA GLY A 174 -15.37 -1.48 -11.97
C GLY A 174 -16.30 -2.32 -12.85
N GLY A 175 -15.75 -2.98 -13.88
CA GLY A 175 -16.53 -3.83 -14.78
C GLY A 175 -17.17 -5.05 -14.08
N ILE A 176 -16.46 -5.71 -13.16
CA ILE A 176 -17.01 -6.84 -12.39
C ILE A 176 -18.09 -6.38 -11.42
N LEU A 177 -17.84 -5.30 -10.68
CA LEU A 177 -18.80 -4.77 -9.71
C LEU A 177 -20.06 -4.22 -10.40
N GLN A 178 -19.93 -3.63 -11.59
CA GLN A 178 -21.09 -3.21 -12.38
C GLN A 178 -21.99 -4.38 -12.78
N LYS A 179 -21.41 -5.56 -13.10
CA LYS A 179 -22.20 -6.76 -13.43
C LYS A 179 -23.10 -7.18 -12.26
N ILE A 180 -22.65 -7.07 -11.02
CA ILE A 180 -23.46 -7.45 -9.86
C ILE A 180 -24.45 -6.35 -9.40
N GLY A 181 -24.42 -5.17 -10.04
CA GLY A 181 -25.37 -4.08 -9.79
C GLY A 181 -24.81 -2.88 -9.01
N VAL A 182 -23.49 -2.78 -8.86
CA VAL A 182 -22.85 -1.55 -8.34
C VAL A 182 -22.95 -0.44 -9.40
N GLU A 183 -23.40 0.74 -8.98
CA GLU A 183 -23.64 1.88 -9.87
C GLU A 183 -22.46 2.85 -9.93
N SER A 184 -21.61 2.88 -8.89
CA SER A 184 -20.45 3.77 -8.82
C SER A 184 -19.31 3.12 -8.05
N VAL A 185 -18.10 3.15 -8.61
CA VAL A 185 -16.87 2.69 -7.97
C VAL A 185 -15.87 3.83 -7.95
N VAL A 186 -15.34 4.14 -6.76
CA VAL A 186 -14.28 5.14 -6.57
C VAL A 186 -13.07 4.41 -5.98
N THR A 187 -11.86 4.73 -6.45
CA THR A 187 -10.64 4.03 -6.04
C THR A 187 -9.71 4.98 -5.31
N LEU A 188 -9.31 4.63 -4.09
CA LEU A 188 -8.38 5.41 -3.28
C LEU A 188 -7.12 4.61 -2.97
N PRO A 189 -5.92 5.23 -2.98
CA PRO A 189 -5.68 6.65 -3.22
C PRO A 189 -5.79 7.03 -4.71
N GLY A 190 -6.62 8.06 -5.00
CA GLY A 190 -6.95 8.55 -6.34
C GLY A 190 -6.05 9.70 -6.80
N ALA A 191 -6.19 10.09 -8.08
CA ALA A 191 -5.46 11.23 -8.66
C ALA A 191 -6.28 12.53 -8.59
N ASP A 192 -7.60 12.44 -8.48
CA ASP A 192 -8.47 13.61 -8.36
C ASP A 192 -8.83 13.84 -6.88
N LEU A 193 -8.84 15.10 -6.44
CA LEU A 193 -9.38 15.45 -5.12
C LEU A 193 -10.89 15.15 -5.02
N ASP A 194 -11.61 15.22 -6.14
CA ASP A 194 -13.03 14.88 -6.20
C ASP A 194 -13.28 13.40 -5.90
N ASP A 195 -12.30 12.51 -6.13
CA ASP A 195 -12.40 11.09 -5.72
C ASP A 195 -12.57 10.97 -4.20
N TYR A 196 -11.86 11.80 -3.43
CA TYR A 196 -11.96 11.80 -1.97
C TYR A 196 -13.32 12.32 -1.50
N ALA A 197 -13.87 13.32 -2.18
CA ALA A 197 -15.23 13.82 -1.92
C ALA A 197 -16.27 12.74 -2.21
N GLN A 198 -16.19 12.09 -3.37
CA GLN A 198 -17.10 11.01 -3.77
C GLN A 198 -16.99 9.79 -2.85
N ALA A 199 -15.80 9.44 -2.39
CA ALA A 199 -15.58 8.36 -1.43
C ALA A 199 -16.30 8.59 -0.10
N GLY A 200 -16.38 9.85 0.36
CA GLY A 200 -17.15 10.21 1.57
C GLY A 200 -18.66 9.96 1.45
N ARG A 201 -19.17 9.77 0.23
CA ARG A 201 -20.58 9.50 -0.08
C ARG A 201 -20.85 8.03 -0.42
N ALA A 202 -19.83 7.18 -0.39
CA ALA A 202 -19.99 5.78 -0.75
C ALA A 202 -20.79 5.01 0.32
N ALA A 203 -21.44 3.91 -0.07
CA ALA A 203 -22.16 3.06 0.89
C ALA A 203 -21.27 2.00 1.55
N VAL A 204 -20.34 1.45 0.76
CA VAL A 204 -19.42 0.40 1.18
C VAL A 204 -17.97 0.82 0.94
N CYS A 205 -17.09 0.49 1.87
CA CYS A 205 -15.64 0.54 1.67
C CYS A 205 -15.08 -0.88 1.57
N ALA A 206 -14.55 -1.23 0.41
CA ALA A 206 -13.85 -2.51 0.17
C ALA A 206 -12.34 -2.29 0.35
N VAL A 207 -11.78 -2.85 1.43
CA VAL A 207 -10.38 -2.62 1.81
C VAL A 207 -9.49 -3.73 1.26
N LEU A 208 -8.68 -3.40 0.25
CA LEU A 208 -7.82 -4.35 -0.45
C LEU A 208 -6.53 -4.65 0.31
N HIS A 209 -5.93 -3.61 0.93
CA HIS A 209 -4.67 -3.75 1.67
C HIS A 209 -4.89 -3.64 3.18
N PRO A 210 -4.34 -4.57 3.99
CA PRO A 210 -4.72 -4.76 5.39
C PRO A 210 -4.20 -3.68 6.34
N PHE A 211 -3.36 -2.75 5.89
CA PHE A 211 -2.78 -1.67 6.71
C PHE A 211 -3.64 -0.39 6.75
N TYR A 212 -4.76 -0.34 6.02
CA TYR A 212 -5.66 0.81 5.97
C TYR A 212 -6.65 0.90 7.16
N GLU A 213 -6.17 0.69 8.39
CA GLU A 213 -7.03 0.63 9.58
C GLU A 213 -7.64 1.99 9.94
N ARG A 214 -6.87 3.09 9.89
CA ARG A 214 -7.36 4.43 10.25
C ARG A 214 -8.42 4.91 9.28
N THR A 215 -8.19 4.73 7.99
CA THR A 215 -9.14 5.12 6.95
C THR A 215 -10.39 4.25 6.99
N ALA A 216 -10.26 2.93 7.19
CA ALA A 216 -11.41 2.05 7.35
C ALA A 216 -12.23 2.41 8.60
N SER A 217 -11.60 2.67 9.75
CA SER A 217 -12.30 3.11 10.96
C SER A 217 -13.01 4.45 10.78
N LEU A 218 -12.41 5.39 10.02
CA LEU A 218 -13.05 6.67 9.69
C LEU A 218 -14.33 6.45 8.88
N PHE A 219 -14.28 5.66 7.80
CA PHE A 219 -15.48 5.33 7.02
C PHE A 219 -16.52 4.58 7.84
N GLN A 220 -16.10 3.65 8.70
CA GLN A 220 -17.01 2.93 9.59
C GLN A 220 -17.71 3.87 10.58
N SER A 221 -16.98 4.83 11.16
CA SER A 221 -17.55 5.84 12.06
C SER A 221 -18.55 6.76 11.36
N ALA A 222 -18.41 6.95 10.05
CA ALA A 222 -19.38 7.62 9.19
C ALA A 222 -20.53 6.70 8.73
N GLY A 223 -20.64 5.49 9.29
CA GLY A 223 -21.73 4.55 9.05
C GLY A 223 -21.60 3.73 7.76
N MET A 224 -20.43 3.68 7.12
CA MET A 224 -20.20 2.82 5.95
C MET A 224 -19.96 1.38 6.38
N LYS A 225 -20.44 0.41 5.59
CA LYS A 225 -20.11 -1.00 5.79
C LYS A 225 -18.68 -1.25 5.26
N ILE A 226 -17.86 -1.95 6.03
CA ILE A 226 -16.47 -2.29 5.66
C ILE A 226 -16.41 -3.73 5.17
N VAL A 227 -15.99 -3.93 3.93
CA VAL A 227 -15.72 -5.26 3.36
C VAL A 227 -14.22 -5.52 3.39
N LYS A 228 -13.84 -6.65 4.00
CA LYS A 228 -12.44 -7.10 4.11
C LYS A 228 -12.09 -8.12 3.04
N GLY A 229 -10.81 -8.20 2.71
CA GLY A 229 -10.24 -9.16 1.78
C GLY A 229 -9.95 -8.53 0.42
N ASN A 230 -9.41 -9.33 -0.48
CA ASN A 230 -9.01 -8.90 -1.81
C ASN A 230 -9.23 -10.03 -2.85
N PRO A 231 -9.43 -9.68 -4.12
CA PRO A 231 -9.63 -10.67 -5.18
C PRO A 231 -8.31 -11.23 -5.69
N ILE A 232 -7.53 -11.87 -4.82
CA ILE A 232 -6.24 -12.51 -5.17
C ILE A 232 -6.35 -14.01 -4.86
N GLY A 233 -6.26 -14.86 -5.88
CA GLY A 233 -6.56 -16.29 -5.77
C GLY A 233 -8.04 -16.59 -6.02
N ALA A 234 -8.36 -17.85 -6.28
CA ALA A 234 -9.68 -18.24 -6.77
C ALA A 234 -10.76 -18.09 -5.70
N ASN A 235 -10.51 -18.65 -4.52
CA ASN A 235 -11.51 -18.64 -3.44
C ASN A 235 -11.77 -17.22 -2.95
N ALA A 236 -10.71 -16.45 -2.70
CA ALA A 236 -10.82 -15.08 -2.23
C ALA A 236 -11.50 -14.16 -3.25
N THR A 237 -11.28 -14.37 -4.56
CA THR A 237 -11.97 -13.61 -5.61
C THR A 237 -13.48 -13.74 -5.53
N GLY A 238 -14.01 -14.97 -5.50
CA GLY A 238 -15.45 -15.18 -5.41
C GLY A 238 -16.04 -14.67 -4.09
N GLN A 239 -15.37 -14.95 -2.96
CA GLN A 239 -15.81 -14.47 -1.64
C GLN A 239 -15.84 -12.94 -1.55
N TRP A 240 -14.86 -12.26 -2.15
CA TRP A 240 -14.81 -10.80 -2.16
C TRP A 240 -15.98 -10.18 -2.93
N ILE A 241 -16.34 -10.75 -4.09
CA ILE A 241 -17.51 -10.33 -4.88
C ILE A 241 -18.80 -10.56 -4.09
N GLU A 242 -18.95 -11.74 -3.48
CA GLU A 242 -20.12 -12.09 -2.66
C GLU A 242 -20.29 -11.13 -1.47
N ARG A 243 -19.22 -10.87 -0.71
CA ARG A 243 -19.23 -9.95 0.43
C ARG A 243 -19.63 -8.52 0.05
N ILE A 244 -19.23 -8.04 -1.14
CA ILE A 244 -19.66 -6.72 -1.64
C ILE A 244 -21.16 -6.74 -1.97
N GLY A 245 -21.63 -7.79 -2.65
CA GLY A 245 -23.05 -7.95 -2.97
C GLY A 245 -23.93 -7.99 -1.72
N GLU A 246 -23.51 -8.73 -0.69
CA GLU A 246 -24.17 -8.78 0.62
C GLU A 246 -24.15 -7.41 1.32
N ALA A 247 -23.00 -6.73 1.32
CA ALA A 247 -22.87 -5.42 1.96
C ALA A 247 -23.77 -4.35 1.29
N LEU A 248 -24.05 -4.48 0.00
CA LEU A 248 -24.93 -3.57 -0.75
C LEU A 248 -26.37 -4.07 -0.89
N ASP A 249 -26.72 -5.20 -0.26
CA ASP A 249 -28.06 -5.80 -0.33
C ASP A 249 -28.53 -6.01 -1.79
N LEU A 250 -27.63 -6.50 -2.66
CA LEU A 250 -27.88 -6.72 -4.10
C LEU A 250 -28.56 -8.09 -4.38
N ASP A 251 -28.93 -8.33 -5.64
CA ASP A 251 -29.46 -9.63 -6.08
C ASP A 251 -28.40 -10.73 -5.97
N MET A 252 -28.50 -11.52 -4.90
CA MET A 252 -27.54 -12.57 -4.58
C MET A 252 -27.51 -13.71 -5.59
N VAL A 253 -28.55 -13.91 -6.40
CA VAL A 253 -28.50 -14.91 -7.49
C VAL A 253 -27.48 -14.46 -8.54
N LYS A 254 -27.59 -13.21 -8.97
CA LYS A 254 -26.66 -12.60 -9.93
C LYS A 254 -25.25 -12.46 -9.36
N VAL A 255 -25.13 -12.04 -8.10
CA VAL A 255 -23.84 -11.92 -7.41
C VAL A 255 -23.10 -13.26 -7.40
N LYS A 256 -23.76 -14.34 -6.98
CA LYS A 256 -23.16 -15.68 -6.93
C LYS A 256 -22.75 -16.19 -8.31
N GLN A 257 -23.59 -15.96 -9.32
CA GLN A 257 -23.24 -16.32 -10.70
C GLN A 257 -21.93 -15.63 -11.13
N VAL A 258 -21.80 -14.31 -10.95
CA VAL A 258 -20.58 -13.58 -11.31
C VAL A 258 -19.39 -14.01 -10.46
N ALA A 259 -19.58 -14.24 -9.16
CA ALA A 259 -18.54 -14.74 -8.26
C ALA A 259 -18.02 -16.11 -8.69
N ASP A 260 -18.91 -17.02 -9.09
CA ASP A 260 -18.57 -18.35 -9.60
C ASP A 260 -17.81 -18.26 -10.92
N GLU A 261 -18.25 -17.41 -11.85
CA GLU A 261 -17.57 -17.16 -13.13
C GLU A 261 -16.13 -16.65 -12.92
N GLU A 262 -15.93 -15.64 -12.06
CA GLU A 262 -14.59 -15.08 -11.81
C GLU A 262 -13.71 -16.05 -10.99
N ARG A 263 -14.29 -16.82 -10.07
CA ARG A 263 -13.61 -17.91 -9.35
C ARG A 263 -13.11 -18.97 -10.33
N GLN A 264 -13.93 -19.35 -11.30
CA GLN A 264 -13.59 -20.37 -12.29
C GLN A 264 -12.44 -19.92 -13.21
N LYS A 265 -12.46 -18.65 -13.67
CA LYS A 265 -11.33 -18.09 -14.44
C LYS A 265 -10.01 -18.13 -13.68
N ALA A 266 -10.04 -17.80 -12.38
CA ALA A 266 -8.85 -17.86 -11.54
C ALA A 266 -8.36 -19.32 -11.37
N LYS A 267 -9.27 -20.28 -11.19
CA LYS A 267 -8.91 -21.72 -11.14
C LYS A 267 -8.26 -22.20 -12.43
N GLU A 268 -8.76 -21.78 -13.59
CA GLU A 268 -8.20 -22.16 -14.90
C GLU A 268 -6.76 -21.64 -15.05
N VAL A 269 -6.50 -20.41 -14.61
CA VAL A 269 -5.14 -19.86 -14.57
C VAL A 269 -4.24 -20.69 -13.66
N LEU A 270 -4.67 -20.98 -12.43
CA LEU A 270 -3.89 -21.80 -11.48
C LEU A 270 -3.58 -23.19 -12.05
N ALA A 271 -4.59 -23.85 -12.63
CA ALA A 271 -4.44 -25.16 -13.26
C ALA A 271 -3.43 -25.13 -14.42
N GLY A 272 -3.41 -24.05 -15.20
CA GLY A 272 -2.45 -23.85 -16.29
C GLY A 272 -0.98 -23.77 -15.85
N PHE A 273 -0.71 -23.46 -14.58
CA PHE A 273 0.64 -23.44 -14.00
C PHE A 273 0.98 -24.66 -13.14
N SER A 274 0.03 -25.56 -12.90
CA SER A 274 0.18 -26.68 -11.95
C SER A 274 1.36 -27.63 -12.23
N SER A 275 1.81 -27.76 -13.49
CA SER A 275 2.97 -28.58 -13.87
C SER A 275 4.31 -27.82 -13.86
N ARG A 276 4.27 -26.50 -13.72
CA ARG A 276 5.42 -25.59 -13.82
C ARG A 276 5.80 -24.96 -12.48
N LEU A 277 4.86 -24.92 -11.54
CA LEU A 277 5.05 -24.34 -10.21
C LEU A 277 5.21 -25.44 -9.17
N HIS A 278 6.45 -25.91 -9.04
CA HIS A 278 6.86 -26.81 -7.97
C HIS A 278 8.13 -26.26 -7.33
N GLY A 279 8.16 -26.24 -6.00
CA GLY A 279 9.31 -25.75 -5.23
C GLY A 279 8.88 -24.96 -4.01
N SER A 280 9.88 -24.48 -3.27
CA SER A 280 9.69 -23.70 -2.05
C SER A 280 10.06 -22.24 -2.28
N VAL A 281 9.23 -21.31 -1.81
CA VAL A 281 9.41 -19.86 -1.98
C VAL A 281 9.38 -19.17 -0.61
N ILE A 282 10.31 -18.25 -0.37
CA ILE A 282 10.22 -17.31 0.75
C ILE A 282 9.61 -15.99 0.27
N VAL A 283 8.62 -15.47 1.00
CA VAL A 283 8.01 -14.15 0.73
C VAL A 283 8.32 -13.18 1.87
N ALA A 284 9.21 -12.23 1.64
CA ALA A 284 9.71 -11.32 2.66
C ALA A 284 9.72 -9.87 2.17
N GLY A 285 8.53 -9.27 2.07
CA GLY A 285 8.34 -7.88 1.63
C GLY A 285 8.22 -6.86 2.78
N TYR A 286 7.92 -5.62 2.43
CA TYR A 286 7.60 -4.53 3.37
C TYR A 286 6.50 -3.58 2.87
N GLU A 287 5.72 -4.00 1.88
CA GLU A 287 4.65 -3.21 1.26
C GLU A 287 3.28 -3.46 1.91
N GLY A 288 3.16 -4.51 2.73
CA GLY A 288 1.97 -4.79 3.54
C GLY A 288 0.91 -5.65 2.85
N ASN A 289 1.20 -6.18 1.66
CA ASN A 289 0.33 -7.09 0.91
C ASN A 289 0.96 -8.47 0.67
N GLU A 290 1.93 -8.86 1.51
CA GLU A 290 2.68 -10.11 1.36
C GLU A 290 1.81 -11.35 1.57
N LEU A 291 0.90 -11.33 2.56
CA LEU A 291 0.08 -12.51 2.89
C LEU A 291 -0.90 -12.91 1.77
N PRO A 292 -1.60 -11.98 1.09
CA PRO A 292 -2.37 -12.32 -0.10
C PRO A 292 -1.54 -12.96 -1.22
N LEU A 293 -0.27 -12.57 -1.40
CA LEU A 293 0.62 -13.23 -2.34
C LEU A 293 0.91 -14.67 -1.89
N VAL A 294 1.24 -14.88 -0.61
CA VAL A 294 1.46 -16.24 -0.07
C VAL A 294 0.25 -17.14 -0.32
N ARG A 295 -0.96 -16.64 -0.08
CA ARG A 295 -2.20 -17.38 -0.36
C ARG A 295 -2.27 -17.81 -1.83
N LEU A 296 -1.97 -16.92 -2.76
CA LEU A 296 -1.94 -17.23 -4.20
C LEU A 296 -0.89 -18.30 -4.54
N LEU A 297 0.31 -18.23 -3.95
CA LEU A 297 1.38 -19.19 -4.21
C LEU A 297 1.04 -20.59 -3.68
N LEU A 298 0.45 -20.68 -2.49
CA LEU A 298 -0.04 -21.94 -1.94
C LEU A 298 -1.18 -22.51 -2.80
N GLU A 299 -2.14 -21.67 -3.23
CA GLU A 299 -3.21 -22.07 -4.16
C GLU A 299 -2.67 -22.57 -5.51
N ALA A 300 -1.51 -22.07 -5.94
CA ALA A 300 -0.83 -22.47 -7.19
C ALA A 300 0.02 -23.74 -7.05
N GLY A 301 0.17 -24.29 -5.82
CA GLY A 301 0.90 -25.54 -5.56
C GLY A 301 2.35 -25.38 -5.12
N LEU A 302 2.81 -24.15 -4.83
CA LEU A 302 4.12 -23.92 -4.24
C LEU A 302 4.10 -24.14 -2.72
N ASP A 303 5.24 -24.51 -2.17
CA ASP A 303 5.48 -24.46 -0.73
C ASP A 303 5.95 -23.05 -0.33
N VAL A 304 5.38 -22.50 0.75
CA VAL A 304 5.78 -21.20 1.29
C VAL A 304 6.01 -21.36 2.79
N PRO A 305 7.20 -21.80 3.22
CA PRO A 305 7.43 -22.17 4.61
C PRO A 305 7.62 -20.96 5.53
N TYR A 306 7.95 -19.80 4.96
CA TYR A 306 8.18 -18.56 5.68
C TYR A 306 7.67 -17.35 4.90
N ALA A 307 6.96 -16.49 5.61
CA ALA A 307 6.54 -15.19 5.12
C ALA A 307 6.77 -14.08 6.15
N SER A 308 7.16 -12.89 5.70
CA SER A 308 7.38 -11.76 6.59
C SER A 308 6.91 -10.43 6.00
N THR A 309 6.50 -9.53 6.88
CA THR A 309 6.05 -8.18 6.54
C THR A 309 6.50 -7.16 7.60
N SER A 310 6.67 -5.91 7.20
CA SER A 310 7.05 -4.83 8.11
C SER A 310 5.85 -4.22 8.85
N ILE A 311 4.62 -4.42 8.38
CA ILE A 311 3.41 -3.91 9.05
C ILE A 311 3.17 -4.63 10.38
N ALA A 312 2.35 -4.05 11.25
CA ALA A 312 1.82 -4.76 12.41
C ALA A 312 0.74 -5.77 12.00
N PRO A 313 0.41 -6.74 12.87
CA PRO A 313 -0.85 -7.48 12.76
C PRO A 313 -2.03 -6.49 12.75
N THR A 314 -3.02 -6.74 11.90
CA THR A 314 -4.20 -5.90 11.76
C THR A 314 -5.47 -6.73 11.76
N ALA A 315 -6.60 -6.14 12.18
CA ALA A 315 -7.89 -6.84 12.13
C ALA A 315 -8.38 -7.12 10.69
N LEU A 316 -7.78 -6.44 9.71
CA LEU A 316 -8.06 -6.62 8.28
C LEU A 316 -7.29 -7.80 7.67
N GLY A 317 -6.11 -8.14 8.21
CA GLY A 317 -5.26 -9.25 7.74
C GLY A 317 -5.42 -10.56 8.53
N GLU A 318 -6.28 -10.59 9.55
CA GLU A 318 -6.42 -11.72 10.48
C GLU A 318 -6.87 -13.03 9.79
N GLU A 319 -7.75 -12.94 8.77
CA GLU A 319 -8.20 -14.13 8.02
C GLU A 319 -7.02 -14.81 7.29
N ASP A 320 -6.19 -14.02 6.61
CA ASP A 320 -4.99 -14.51 5.95
C ASP A 320 -3.98 -15.05 6.98
N HIS A 321 -3.75 -14.35 8.08
CA HIS A 321 -2.85 -14.82 9.14
C HIS A 321 -3.22 -16.22 9.64
N ARG A 322 -4.50 -16.43 9.98
CA ARG A 322 -4.99 -17.72 10.49
C ARG A 322 -4.89 -18.83 9.45
N LEU A 323 -5.35 -18.54 8.23
CA LEU A 323 -5.32 -19.50 7.13
C LEU A 323 -3.89 -19.96 6.85
N LEU A 324 -2.98 -19.03 6.66
CA LEU A 324 -1.60 -19.32 6.29
C LEU A 324 -0.83 -20.01 7.41
N THR A 325 -1.06 -19.63 8.67
CA THR A 325 -0.48 -20.33 9.82
C THR A 325 -0.99 -21.78 9.91
N MET A 326 -2.29 -22.01 9.65
CA MET A 326 -2.88 -23.35 9.61
C MET A 326 -2.28 -24.20 8.48
N LEU A 327 -1.98 -23.59 7.34
CA LEU A 327 -1.32 -24.24 6.21
C LEU A 327 0.19 -24.44 6.39
N GLY A 328 0.75 -24.00 7.53
CA GLY A 328 2.14 -24.27 7.92
C GLY A 328 3.15 -23.17 7.60
N THR A 329 2.74 -22.02 7.06
CA THR A 329 3.63 -20.88 6.83
C THR A 329 4.00 -20.20 8.15
N GLU A 330 5.31 -20.08 8.44
CA GLU A 330 5.80 -19.26 9.54
C GLU A 330 5.68 -17.78 9.20
N ILE A 331 4.88 -17.01 9.96
CA ILE A 331 4.64 -15.58 9.69
C ILE A 331 5.39 -14.70 10.68
N ARG A 332 6.12 -13.71 10.15
CA ARG A 332 6.79 -12.66 10.93
C ARG A 332 6.25 -11.26 10.59
N TYR A 333 5.63 -10.62 11.57
CA TYR A 333 5.29 -9.19 11.52
C TYR A 333 6.41 -8.37 12.15
N ARG A 334 6.52 -7.09 11.79
CA ARG A 334 7.57 -6.19 12.30
C ARG A 334 8.97 -6.81 12.14
N LYS A 335 9.18 -7.46 11.00
CA LYS A 335 10.35 -8.29 10.73
C LYS A 335 11.67 -7.54 10.85
N PHE A 336 12.73 -8.30 11.11
CA PHE A 336 14.11 -7.88 10.92
C PHE A 336 14.77 -8.62 9.75
N LEU A 337 15.68 -7.98 9.03
CA LEU A 337 16.44 -8.56 7.92
C LEU A 337 17.17 -9.82 8.36
N GLU A 338 17.73 -9.82 9.57
CA GLU A 338 18.43 -10.95 10.15
C GLU A 338 17.51 -12.17 10.32
N GLU A 339 16.24 -11.95 10.69
CA GLU A 339 15.24 -13.04 10.80
C GLU A 339 14.89 -13.60 9.41
N ASP A 340 14.82 -12.74 8.39
CA ASP A 340 14.62 -13.18 7.00
C ASP A 340 15.84 -13.97 6.47
N GLN A 341 17.06 -13.52 6.78
CA GLN A 341 18.30 -14.20 6.41
C GLN A 341 18.41 -15.58 7.07
N GLU A 342 18.08 -15.66 8.38
CA GLU A 342 17.97 -16.91 9.10
C GLU A 342 16.95 -17.86 8.45
N ALA A 343 15.81 -17.34 8.01
CA ALA A 343 14.82 -18.14 7.29
C ALA A 343 15.36 -18.67 5.95
N VAL A 344 16.06 -17.85 5.16
CA VAL A 344 16.71 -18.30 3.92
C VAL A 344 17.70 -19.43 4.18
N LEU A 345 18.55 -19.30 5.21
CA LEU A 345 19.52 -20.34 5.58
C LEU A 345 18.87 -21.62 6.09
N LYS A 346 17.78 -21.50 6.85
CA LYS A 346 17.02 -22.61 7.44
C LYS A 346 16.27 -23.41 6.38
N TYR A 347 15.51 -22.72 5.52
CA TYR A 347 14.58 -23.36 4.59
C TYR A 347 15.20 -23.64 3.22
N ARG A 348 16.26 -22.92 2.82
CA ARG A 348 16.94 -23.06 1.52
C ARG A 348 15.94 -23.08 0.35
N PRO A 349 15.14 -22.01 0.17
CA PRO A 349 14.08 -22.00 -0.84
C PRO A 349 14.64 -22.05 -2.26
N ASP A 350 13.80 -22.45 -3.22
CA ASP A 350 14.09 -22.36 -4.65
C ASP A 350 14.00 -20.93 -5.18
N LEU A 351 13.28 -20.03 -4.49
CA LEU A 351 13.13 -18.62 -4.86
C LEU A 351 12.92 -17.75 -3.61
N VAL A 352 13.54 -16.57 -3.59
CA VAL A 352 13.25 -15.52 -2.60
C VAL A 352 12.54 -14.34 -3.27
N ILE A 353 11.41 -13.94 -2.73
CA ILE A 353 10.72 -12.69 -3.09
C ILE A 353 10.89 -11.74 -1.92
N GLY A 354 11.95 -10.94 -1.94
CA GLY A 354 12.47 -10.24 -0.76
C GLY A 354 12.56 -8.73 -0.88
N THR A 355 13.20 -8.12 0.13
CA THR A 355 13.70 -6.74 0.02
C THR A 355 15.03 -6.72 -0.74
N THR A 356 15.48 -5.56 -1.21
CA THR A 356 16.76 -5.44 -1.94
C THR A 356 17.95 -6.05 -1.17
N SER A 357 17.99 -5.89 0.15
CA SER A 357 19.04 -6.44 0.99
C SER A 357 18.95 -7.96 1.12
N LEU A 358 17.73 -8.50 1.29
CA LEU A 358 17.54 -9.96 1.37
C LEU A 358 17.82 -10.62 0.02
N ASP A 359 17.43 -10.00 -1.09
CA ASP A 359 17.69 -10.53 -2.42
C ASP A 359 19.18 -10.61 -2.71
N SER A 360 19.95 -9.60 -2.28
CA SER A 360 21.41 -9.58 -2.43
C SER A 360 22.03 -10.74 -1.66
N PHE A 361 21.60 -10.92 -0.41
CA PHE A 361 22.02 -12.05 0.42
C PHE A 361 21.67 -13.41 -0.20
N ALA A 362 20.44 -13.59 -0.69
CA ALA A 362 20.02 -14.83 -1.33
C ALA A 362 20.83 -15.13 -2.61
N LYS A 363 21.11 -14.10 -3.43
CA LYS A 363 21.93 -14.24 -4.64
C LYS A 363 23.38 -14.61 -4.35
N GLU A 364 23.96 -14.12 -3.26
CA GLU A 364 25.31 -14.54 -2.81
C GLU A 364 25.37 -16.03 -2.44
N LEU A 365 24.22 -16.62 -2.09
CA LEU A 365 24.07 -18.06 -1.82
C LEU A 365 23.69 -18.88 -3.06
N GLY A 366 23.65 -18.27 -4.25
CA GLY A 366 23.21 -18.93 -5.49
C GLY A 366 21.71 -19.20 -5.56
N ILE A 367 20.91 -18.53 -4.72
CA ILE A 367 19.44 -18.66 -4.73
C ILE A 367 18.88 -17.52 -5.60
N PRO A 368 18.01 -17.81 -6.60
CA PRO A 368 17.38 -16.76 -7.37
C PRO A 368 16.50 -15.91 -6.45
N ALA A 369 16.56 -14.59 -6.64
CA ALA A 369 15.79 -13.66 -5.82
C ALA A 369 15.29 -12.44 -6.59
N ILE A 370 14.09 -12.00 -6.26
CA ILE A 370 13.45 -10.82 -6.86
C ILE A 370 12.92 -9.84 -5.83
N TYR A 371 13.08 -8.56 -6.17
CA TYR A 371 12.70 -7.49 -5.27
C TYR A 371 11.20 -7.28 -5.28
N TYR A 372 10.59 -7.44 -4.11
CA TYR A 372 9.15 -7.45 -3.89
C TYR A 372 8.46 -6.19 -4.45
N THR A 373 8.95 -4.99 -4.09
CA THR A 373 8.28 -3.75 -4.50
C THR A 373 8.24 -3.57 -6.02
N ASN A 374 9.33 -3.90 -6.71
CA ASN A 374 9.43 -3.70 -8.18
C ASN A 374 8.82 -4.83 -8.99
N ASN A 375 8.76 -6.06 -8.44
CA ASN A 375 8.28 -7.21 -9.19
C ASN A 375 6.86 -7.62 -8.81
N ILE A 376 6.43 -7.38 -7.57
CA ILE A 376 5.09 -7.71 -7.10
C ILE A 376 4.23 -6.44 -6.99
N SER A 377 4.62 -5.49 -6.15
CA SER A 377 3.78 -4.29 -5.90
C SER A 377 3.71 -3.31 -7.06
N ALA A 378 4.57 -3.47 -8.07
CA ALA A 378 4.55 -2.71 -9.32
C ALA A 378 3.77 -3.41 -10.45
N ARG A 379 3.00 -4.47 -10.15
CA ARG A 379 2.25 -5.24 -11.15
C ARG A 379 0.80 -5.53 -10.73
N PRO A 380 -0.13 -5.66 -11.70
CA PRO A 380 -1.46 -6.20 -11.46
C PRO A 380 -1.38 -7.61 -10.84
N ILE A 381 -2.10 -7.83 -9.74
CA ILE A 381 -2.20 -9.13 -9.04
C ILE A 381 -3.66 -9.57 -8.84
N PHE A 382 -4.63 -8.70 -9.11
CA PHE A 382 -6.04 -8.98 -8.88
C PHE A 382 -6.66 -9.82 -9.99
N PHE A 383 -7.62 -10.66 -9.60
CA PHE A 383 -8.37 -11.58 -10.45
C PHE A 383 -7.47 -12.54 -11.25
N ALA A 384 -8.07 -13.25 -12.21
CA ALA A 384 -7.37 -14.21 -13.05
C ALA A 384 -6.21 -13.59 -13.83
N SER A 385 -6.37 -12.37 -14.34
CA SER A 385 -5.33 -11.70 -15.13
C SER A 385 -4.08 -11.36 -14.32
N GLY A 386 -4.25 -10.83 -13.11
CA GLY A 386 -3.14 -10.53 -12.22
C GLY A 386 -2.47 -11.80 -11.71
N ALA A 387 -3.26 -12.83 -11.37
CA ALA A 387 -2.71 -14.14 -11.03
C ALA A 387 -1.85 -14.71 -12.17
N ALA A 388 -2.32 -14.66 -13.42
CA ALA A 388 -1.56 -15.16 -14.57
C ALA A 388 -0.23 -14.42 -14.77
N SER A 389 -0.24 -13.10 -14.60
CA SER A 389 0.95 -12.24 -14.69
C SER A 389 2.00 -12.61 -13.63
N VAL A 390 1.60 -12.69 -12.36
CA VAL A 390 2.52 -12.99 -11.24
C VAL A 390 3.04 -14.43 -11.31
N LEU A 391 2.16 -15.40 -11.52
CA LEU A 391 2.53 -16.81 -11.59
C LEU A 391 3.41 -17.13 -12.79
N GLY A 392 3.16 -16.49 -13.94
CA GLY A 392 4.01 -16.62 -15.12
C GLY A 392 5.44 -16.14 -14.89
N MET A 393 5.61 -15.03 -14.15
CA MET A 393 6.94 -14.55 -13.76
C MET A 393 7.63 -15.55 -12.83
N ILE A 394 6.93 -15.99 -11.77
CA ILE A 394 7.49 -16.88 -10.76
C ILE A 394 7.90 -18.23 -11.38
N ALA A 395 7.04 -18.81 -12.24
CA ALA A 395 7.36 -20.02 -12.98
C ALA A 395 8.65 -19.86 -13.80
N GLY A 396 8.77 -18.75 -14.54
CA GLY A 396 9.97 -18.48 -15.34
C GLY A 396 11.25 -18.28 -14.52
N LEU A 397 11.16 -17.86 -13.26
CA LEU A 397 12.30 -17.74 -12.35
C LEU A 397 12.71 -19.10 -11.78
N ILE A 398 11.74 -19.89 -11.32
CA ILE A 398 11.98 -21.24 -10.79
C ILE A 398 12.59 -22.15 -11.87
N GLU A 399 12.07 -22.09 -13.10
CA GLU A 399 12.60 -22.84 -14.26
C GLU A 399 14.05 -22.49 -14.61
N LYS A 400 14.53 -21.31 -14.20
CA LYS A 400 15.88 -20.81 -14.48
C LYS A 400 16.82 -20.88 -13.27
N LYS A 401 16.45 -21.61 -12.21
CA LYS A 401 17.25 -21.67 -10.98
C LYS A 401 18.68 -22.16 -11.20
N GLU A 402 18.90 -23.03 -12.19
CA GLU A 402 20.24 -23.57 -12.53
C GLU A 402 21.24 -22.48 -12.98
N ILE A 403 20.77 -21.32 -13.44
CA ILE A 403 21.65 -20.19 -13.82
C ILE A 403 22.36 -19.59 -12.61
N TYR A 404 21.80 -19.76 -11.41
CA TYR A 404 22.32 -19.20 -10.16
C TYR A 404 23.18 -20.20 -9.37
N SER A 405 23.27 -21.45 -9.83
CA SER A 405 23.93 -22.57 -9.14
C SER A 405 25.43 -22.65 -9.38
#